data_AF-G9L161-F1
#
_entry.id   AF-G9L161-F1
#
_cell.length_a   1.000
_cell.length_b   1.000
_cell.length_c   1.000
_cell.angle_alpha   90.00
_cell.angle_beta   90.00
_cell.angle_gamma   90.00
#
_symmetry.space_group_name_H-M   'P 1'
#
loop_
_entity.id
_entity.type
_entity.pdbx_description
1 polymer ?
#
loop_
_entity_poly.entity_id
_entity_poly.type
_entity_poly.pdbx_seq_one_letter_code
_entity_poly.pdbx_strand_id
1 'polypeptide(L)' 'QNRDGFIDKEDLHDMLASLGKNPTDEYLDAMMNEAPGPINFTMFLTMFGEKLNGTDPEDVIRNAFA' A
#
# COMPACT_ATOMS: atom_id res chain seq x y z
N GLN A 1 -9.52 13.13 2.45
CA GLN A 1 -8.94 13.17 3.82
C GLN A 1 -9.82 13.93 4.79
N ASN A 2 -10.59 13.18 5.57
CA ASN A 2 -11.56 13.63 6.56
C ASN A 2 -10.93 14.12 7.90
N ARG A 3 -9.58 14.26 7.96
CA ARG A 3 -8.79 14.85 9.08
C ARG A 3 -9.06 14.23 10.45
N ASP A 4 -9.50 12.98 10.50
CA ASP A 4 -9.72 12.23 11.74
C ASP A 4 -8.42 11.56 12.27
N GLY A 5 -7.35 11.60 11.47
CA GLY A 5 -6.04 11.00 11.78
C GLY A 5 -5.90 9.55 11.34
N PHE A 6 -6.93 8.98 10.72
CA PHE A 6 -6.97 7.64 10.16
C PHE A 6 -7.15 7.69 8.64
N ILE A 7 -6.92 6.56 8.00
CA ILE A 7 -7.09 6.36 6.56
C ILE A 7 -8.11 5.24 6.42
N ASP A 8 -9.27 5.59 5.89
CA ASP A 8 -10.27 4.64 5.43
C ASP A 8 -10.06 4.30 3.95
N LYS A 9 -10.89 3.41 3.41
CA LYS A 9 -10.77 2.94 2.03
C LYS A 9 -10.89 4.09 1.02
N GLU A 10 -11.74 5.08 1.28
CA GLU A 10 -11.95 6.23 0.40
C GLU A 10 -10.73 7.17 0.44
N ASP A 11 -10.20 7.44 1.64
CA ASP A 11 -8.98 8.23 1.79
C ASP A 11 -7.76 7.53 1.17
N LEU A 12 -7.67 6.21 1.27
CA LEU A 12 -6.63 5.42 0.61
C LEU A 12 -6.72 5.51 -0.92
N HIS A 13 -7.94 5.43 -1.46
CA HIS A 13 -8.20 5.62 -2.89
C HIS A 13 -7.78 7.02 -3.35
N ASP A 14 -8.23 8.06 -2.66
CA ASP A 14 -7.93 9.45 -2.99
C ASP A 14 -6.43 9.75 -2.90
N MET A 15 -5.75 9.17 -1.91
CA MET A 15 -4.32 9.31 -1.74
C MET A 15 -3.54 8.68 -2.89
N LEU A 16 -3.91 7.46 -3.30
CA LEU A 16 -3.29 6.78 -4.44
C LEU A 16 -3.62 7.49 -5.77
N ALA A 17 -4.86 7.98 -5.93
CA ALA A 17 -5.27 8.81 -7.05
C ALA A 17 -4.45 10.11 -7.15
N SER A 18 -4.14 10.75 -6.00
CA SER A 18 -3.27 11.93 -5.96
C SER A 18 -1.83 11.66 -6.39
N LEU A 19 -1.37 10.41 -6.25
CA LEU A 19 -0.07 9.93 -6.73
C LEU A 19 -0.12 9.48 -8.21
N GLY A 20 -1.26 9.67 -8.88
CA GLY A 20 -1.48 9.27 -10.28
C GLY A 20 -1.70 7.77 -10.46
N LYS A 21 -2.02 7.04 -9.39
CA LYS A 21 -2.37 5.62 -9.43
C LYS A 21 -3.88 5.47 -9.31
N ASN A 22 -4.49 4.64 -10.16
CA ASN A 22 -5.89 4.23 -10.00
C ASN A 22 -5.94 2.81 -9.43
N PRO A 23 -5.91 2.64 -8.10
CA PRO A 23 -6.03 1.32 -7.48
C PRO A 23 -7.43 0.74 -7.72
N THR A 24 -7.53 -0.59 -7.80
CA THR A 24 -8.82 -1.28 -7.80
C THR A 24 -9.34 -1.45 -6.38
N ASP A 25 -10.65 -1.61 -6.23
CA ASP A 25 -11.28 -1.91 -4.94
C ASP A 25 -10.66 -3.12 -4.23
N GLU A 26 -10.32 -4.17 -5.00
CA GLU A 26 -9.64 -5.37 -4.49
C GLU A 26 -8.26 -5.05 -3.94
N TYR A 27 -7.51 -4.16 -4.59
CA TYR A 27 -6.19 -3.73 -4.11
C TYR A 27 -6.30 -2.92 -2.83
N LEU A 28 -7.28 -2.02 -2.76
CA LEU A 28 -7.59 -1.25 -1.56
C LEU A 28 -8.00 -2.17 -0.41
N ASP A 29 -8.91 -3.12 -0.66
CA ASP A 29 -9.33 -4.09 0.35
C ASP A 29 -8.17 -4.97 0.82
N ALA A 30 -7.27 -5.37 -0.08
CA ALA A 30 -6.06 -6.10 0.30
C ALA A 30 -5.17 -5.25 1.22
N MET A 31 -4.93 -3.98 0.91
CA MET A 31 -4.15 -3.08 1.76
C MET A 31 -4.80 -2.84 3.13
N MET A 32 -6.14 -2.69 3.15
CA MET A 32 -6.89 -2.53 4.40
C MET A 32 -6.83 -3.79 5.27
N ASN A 33 -6.87 -4.99 4.66
CA ASN A 33 -6.78 -6.27 5.37
C ASN A 33 -5.36 -6.63 5.82
N GLU A 34 -4.34 -6.12 5.14
CA GLU A 34 -2.93 -6.32 5.51
C GLU A 34 -2.56 -5.49 6.76
N ALA A 35 -3.33 -4.46 7.08
CA ALA A 35 -3.12 -3.65 8.26
C ALA A 35 -3.63 -4.36 9.52
N PRO A 36 -2.80 -4.56 10.56
CA PRO A 36 -3.20 -5.20 11.81
C PRO A 36 -4.11 -4.31 12.70
N GLY A 37 -4.42 -3.09 12.24
CA GLY A 37 -5.19 -2.11 13.00
C GLY A 37 -5.48 -0.85 12.16
N PRO A 38 -6.03 0.20 12.79
CA PRO A 38 -6.37 1.44 12.10
C PRO A 38 -5.15 2.02 11.37
N ILE A 39 -5.28 2.18 10.05
CA ILE A 39 -4.22 2.76 9.23
C ILE A 39 -4.20 4.26 9.52
N ASN A 40 -3.06 4.78 9.93
CA ASN A 40 -2.79 6.21 9.94
C ASN A 40 -1.76 6.54 8.86
N PHE A 41 -1.54 7.82 8.59
CA PHE A 41 -0.62 8.25 7.53
C PHE A 41 0.79 7.67 7.68
N THR A 42 1.31 7.59 8.91
CA THR A 42 2.62 6.99 9.19
C THR A 42 2.64 5.50 8.85
N MET A 43 1.61 4.75 9.26
CA MET A 43 1.47 3.32 8.95
C MET A 43 1.36 3.08 7.44
N PHE A 44 0.59 3.91 6.74
CA PHE A 44 0.51 3.86 5.29
C PHE A 44 1.88 4.07 4.64
N LEU A 45 2.67 5.06 5.07
CA LEU A 45 4.03 5.27 4.52
C LEU A 45 4.96 4.09 4.78
N THR A 46 4.85 3.45 5.95
CA THR A 46 5.61 2.23 6.25
C THR A 46 5.21 1.10 5.33
N MET A 47 3.91 0.80 5.22
CA MET A 47 3.39 -0.29 4.36
C MET A 47 3.67 -0.02 2.88
N PHE A 48 3.49 1.22 2.42
CA PHE A 48 3.81 1.64 1.07
C PHE A 48 5.31 1.57 0.79
N GLY A 49 6.14 1.95 1.77
CA GLY A 49 7.59 1.83 1.73
C GLY A 49 8.06 0.38 1.67
N GLU A 50 7.49 -0.53 2.47
CA GLU A 50 7.79 -1.96 2.43
C GLU A 50 7.34 -2.60 1.11
N LYS A 51 6.18 -2.19 0.58
CA LYS A 51 5.65 -2.69 -0.70
C LYS A 51 6.39 -2.14 -1.92
N LEU A 52 6.90 -0.90 -1.85
CA LEU A 52 7.80 -0.31 -2.85
C LEU A 52 9.24 -0.85 -2.74
N ASN A 53 9.70 -1.13 -1.53
CA ASN A 53 10.96 -1.82 -1.27
C ASN A 53 10.77 -3.33 -1.39
N GLY A 54 10.01 -3.75 -2.40
CA GLY A 54 10.05 -5.10 -2.93
C GLY A 54 11.46 -5.38 -3.40
N THR A 55 12.32 -5.84 -2.49
CA THR A 55 13.41 -6.71 -2.89
C THR A 55 12.72 -7.93 -3.49
N ASP A 56 12.88 -8.11 -4.80
CA ASP A 56 12.44 -9.31 -5.48
C ASP A 56 12.85 -10.54 -4.63
N PRO A 57 11.94 -11.52 -4.44
CA PRO A 57 12.29 -12.75 -3.73
C PRO A 57 13.59 -13.31 -4.28
N GLU A 58 14.46 -13.85 -3.43
CA GLU A 58 15.78 -14.35 -3.85
C GLU A 58 15.66 -15.32 -5.04
N ASP A 59 14.57 -16.09 -5.09
CA ASP A 59 14.25 -17.02 -6.18
C ASP A 59 13.99 -16.33 -7.53
N VAL A 60 13.35 -15.16 -7.53
CA VAL A 60 13.12 -14.35 -8.73
C VAL A 60 14.43 -13.75 -9.21
N ILE A 61 15.28 -13.28 -8.28
CA ILE A 61 16.62 -12.77 -8.59
C ILE A 61 17.49 -13.89 -9.17
N ARG A 62 17.48 -15.09 -8.58
CA ARG A 62 18.26 -16.24 -9.07
C ARG A 62 17.83 -16.68 -10.47
N ASN A 63 16.53 -16.72 -10.76
CA ASN A 63 16.04 -17.12 -12.07
C ASN A 63 16.33 -16.09 -13.18
N ALA A 64 16.51 -14.81 -12.85
CA ALA A 64 16.81 -13.77 -13.84
C ALA A 64 18.25 -13.82 -14.40
N PHE A 65 19.19 -14.48 -13.68
CA PHE A 65 20.59 -14.63 -14.08
C PHE A 65 20.96 -16.07 -14.51
N ALA A 66 19.96 -16.95 -14.67
CA ALA A 66 20.12 -18.32 -15.15
C ALA A 66 20.06 -18.43 -16.68
#